data_AF-A0A496LT64-F1
#
_entry.id   AF-A0A496LT64-F1
#
_cell.length_a   1.000
_cell.length_b   1.000
_cell.length_c   1.000
_cell.angle_alpha   90.00
_cell.angle_beta   90.00
_cell.angle_gamma   90.00
#
_symmetry.space_group_name_H-M   'P 1'
#
loop_
_entity.id
_entity.type
_entity.pdbx_description
1 polymer ?
#
loop_
_entity_poly.entity_id
_entity_poly.type
_entity_poly.pdbx_seq_one_letter_code
_entity_poly.pdbx_strand_id
1 'polypeptide(L)' 'MNENKEYFVNEEDFIVSKTDVKGRITYCNQPFLKIVGATQEQLLHKPHNIIRHPDMPR' A
#
# COMPACT_ATOMS: atom_id res chain seq x y z
N MET A 1 -0.13 -13.60 -11.88
CA MET A 1 -1.54 -13.32 -11.58
C MET A 1 -1.66 -11.86 -11.17
N ASN A 2 -2.17 -10.99 -12.04
CA ASN A 2 -2.56 -9.62 -11.69
C ASN A 2 -4.09 -9.60 -11.66
N GLU A 3 -4.68 -9.97 -10.52
CA GLU A 3 -6.11 -9.79 -10.29
C GLU A 3 -6.32 -8.36 -9.78
N ASN A 4 -7.03 -7.52 -10.55
CA ASN A 4 -7.53 -6.22 -10.06
C ASN A 4 -8.63 -6.52 -9.04
N LYS A 5 -8.23 -6.69 -7.79
CA LYS A 5 -9.13 -7.00 -6.68
C LYS A 5 -9.47 -5.70 -5.97
N GLU A 6 -10.69 -5.24 -6.16
CA GLU A 6 -11.23 -4.08 -5.47
C GLU A 6 -11.66 -4.49 -4.06
N TYR A 7 -11.29 -3.68 -3.07
CA TYR A 7 -11.64 -3.89 -1.68
C TYR A 7 -12.55 -2.76 -1.23
N PHE A 8 -13.71 -3.10 -0.67
CA PHE A 8 -14.58 -2.13 -0.03
C PHE A 8 -13.97 -1.73 1.31
N VAL A 9 -13.93 -0.43 1.54
CA VAL A 9 -13.34 0.20 2.72
C VAL A 9 -14.46 0.98 3.39
N ASN A 10 -14.62 0.82 4.69
CA ASN A 10 -15.64 1.57 5.42
C ASN A 10 -15.30 3.07 5.37
N GLU A 11 -16.31 3.95 5.45
CA GLU A 11 -16.07 5.41 5.47
C GLU A 11 -15.18 5.84 6.64
N GLU A 12 -15.12 5.06 7.71
CA GLU A 12 -14.28 5.30 8.89
C GLU A 12 -12.88 4.68 8.79
N ASP A 13 -12.64 3.81 7.81
CA ASP A 13 -11.35 3.14 7.61
C ASP A 13 -10.41 4.04 6.80
N PHE A 14 -9.39 4.56 7.47
CA PHE A 14 -8.33 5.31 6.82
C PHE A 14 -7.28 4.36 6.25
N ILE A 15 -6.80 4.63 5.04
CA ILE A 15 -5.69 3.92 4.44
C ILE A 15 -4.47 4.83 4.50
N VAL A 16 -3.43 4.41 5.23
CA VAL A 16 -2.26 5.26 5.45
C VAL A 16 -0.97 4.49 5.19
N SER A 17 -0.12 5.08 4.37
CA SER A 17 1.29 4.70 4.24
C SER A 17 2.16 5.96 4.38
N LYS A 18 3.32 5.82 5.03
CA LYS A 18 4.30 6.89 5.23
C LYS A 18 5.60 6.50 4.59
N THR A 19 6.23 7.45 3.92
CA THR A 19 7.55 7.28 3.30
C THR A 19 8.58 8.20 3.93
N ASP A 20 9.86 7.85 3.79
CA ASP A 20 10.97 8.76 4.04
C ASP A 20 11.18 9.72 2.84
N VAL A 21 12.14 10.63 2.99
CA VAL A 21 12.52 11.59 1.94
C VAL A 21 13.10 10.93 0.68
N LYS A 22 13.43 9.63 0.74
CA LYS A 22 13.91 8.82 -0.38
C LYS A 22 12.81 7.93 -0.98
N GLY A 23 11.56 8.09 -0.53
CA GLY A 23 10.41 7.32 -1.02
C GLY A 23 10.32 5.89 -0.47
N ARG A 24 11.06 5.55 0.59
CA ARG A 24 10.98 4.22 1.23
C ARG A 24 9.90 4.20 2.29
N ILE A 25 9.08 3.16 2.30
CA ILE A 25 8.01 2.97 3.26
C ILE A 25 8.60 2.84 4.67
N THR A 26 8.11 3.66 5.59
CA THR A 26 8.47 3.66 7.02
C THR A 26 7.32 3.20 7.89
N TYR A 27 6.08 3.27 7.39
CA TYR A 27 4.90 2.83 8.11
C TYR A 27 3.75 2.54 7.13
N CYS A 28 2.97 1.50 7.44
CA CYS A 28 1.70 1.18 6.80
C CYS A 28 0.72 0.72 7.88
N ASN A 29 -0.53 1.16 7.80
CA ASN A 29 -1.56 0.67 8.72
C ASN A 29 -2.17 -0.66 8.25
N GLN A 30 -2.87 -1.36 9.14
CA GLN A 30 -3.46 -2.68 8.83
C GLN A 30 -4.41 -2.68 7.61
N PRO A 31 -5.32 -1.70 7.45
CA PRO A 31 -6.16 -1.60 6.25
C PRO A 31 -5.34 -1.57 4.95
N PHE A 32 -4.26 -0.78 4.89
CA PHE A 32 -3.37 -0.73 3.72
C PHE A 32 -2.74 -2.09 3.43
N LEU A 33 -2.23 -2.78 4.45
CA LEU A 33 -1.61 -4.11 4.29
C LEU A 33 -2.60 -5.14 3.73
N LYS A 34 -3.86 -5.12 4.20
CA LYS A 34 -4.92 -6.02 3.74
C LYS A 34 -5.28 -5.80 2.27
N ILE A 35 -5.39 -4.54 1.86
CA ILE A 35 -5.74 -4.15 0.47
C ILE A 35 -4.61 -4.52 -0.49
N VAL A 36 -3.37 -4.26 -0.08
CA VAL A 36 -2.17 -4.57 -0.88
C VAL A 36 -1.89 -6.07 -0.91
N GLY A 37 -2.36 -6.81 0.11
CA GLY A 37 -2.08 -8.24 0.25
C GLY A 37 -0.62 -8.52 0.63
N ALA A 38 0.02 -7.61 1.37
CA ALA A 38 1.42 -7.73 1.80
C ALA A 38 1.53 -7.54 3.32
N THR A 39 2.58 -8.12 3.92
CA THR A 39 2.88 -7.90 5.33
C THR A 39 3.71 -6.63 5.53
N GLN A 40 3.69 -6.09 6.74
CA GLN A 40 4.49 -4.91 7.08
C GLN A 40 5.98 -5.15 6.79
N GLU A 41 6.50 -6.33 7.09
CA GLU A 41 7.90 -6.70 6.87
C GLU A 41 8.28 -6.73 5.39
N GLN A 42 7.34 -7.11 4.51
CA GLN A 42 7.56 -7.09 3.07
C GLN A 42 7.64 -5.68 2.50
N LEU A 43 7.02 -4.70 3.17
CA LEU A 43 6.92 -3.32 2.71
C LEU A 43 7.91 -2.38 3.39
N LEU A 44 8.27 -2.63 4.65
CA LEU A 44 9.14 -1.74 5.40
C LEU A 44 10.49 -1.58 4.70
N HIS A 45 10.95 -0.34 4.60
CA HIS A 45 12.18 0.06 3.89
C HIS A 45 12.20 -0.19 2.38
N LYS A 46 11.12 -0.71 1.79
CA LYS A 46 10.98 -0.83 0.34
C LYS A 46 10.51 0.48 -0.28
N PRO A 47 10.87 0.74 -1.55
CA PRO A 47 10.35 1.91 -2.24
C PRO A 47 8.83 1.81 -2.40
N HIS A 48 8.13 2.94 -2.27
CA HIS A 48 6.65 3.00 -2.33
C HIS A 48 6.08 2.55 -3.68
N ASN A 49 6.88 2.66 -4.74
CA ASN A 49 6.51 2.26 -6.10
C ASN A 49 6.29 0.75 -6.31
N ILE A 50 6.64 -0.10 -5.33
CA ILE A 50 6.33 -1.54 -5.42
C ILE A 50 4.82 -1.80 -5.35
N ILE A 51 4.07 -0.85 -4.79
CA ILE A 51 2.62 -0.88 -4.71
C ILE A 51 2.09 0.08 -5.76
N ARG A 52 2.02 -0.40 -7.00
CA ARG A 52 1.49 0.38 -8.12
C ARG A 52 0.25 -0.33 -8.66
N HIS A 53 -0.89 0.35 -8.62
CA HIS A 53 -2.07 -0.12 -9.33
C HIS A 53 -1.88 0.15 -10.84
N PRO A 54 -2.29 -0.77 -11.73
CA PRO A 54 -2.20 -0.55 -13.18
C PRO A 54 -2.93 0.71 -13.67
N ASP A 55 -3.96 1.16 -12.96
CA ASP A 55 -4.69 2.42 -13.23
C ASP A 55 -4.01 3.70 -12.71
N MET A 56 -2.91 3.64 -11.94
CA MET A 56 -2.25 4.86 -11.49
C MET A 56 -1.57 5.58 -12.68
N PRO A 57 -1.95 6.84 -12.99
CA PRO A 57 -1.31 7.61 -14.06
C PRO A 57 0.19 7.78 -13.79
N ARG A 58 0.97 7.89 -14.87
CA ARG A 58 2.44 7.97 -14.80
C ARG A 58 2.94 9.31 -14.32
#